data_AF-X1NZQ9-F1
#
_entry.id   AF-X1NZQ9-F1
#
_cell.length_a   1.000
_cell.length_b   1.000
_cell.length_c   1.000
_cell.angle_alpha   90.00
_cell.angle_beta   90.00
_cell.angle_gamma   90.00
#
_symmetry.space_group_name_H-M   'P 1'
#
loop_
_entity.id
_entity.type
_entity.pdbx_description
1 polymer ?
#
loop_
_entity_poly.entity_id
_entity_poly.type
_entity_poly.pdbx_seq_one_letter_code
_entity_poly.pdbx_strand_id
1 'polypeptide(L)' 'GHEPRWAIAYKFPAVQGTTRLVDIGISVGRTGTLNPYAILEPVSVGGG' A
#
# COMPACT_ATOMS: atom_id res chain seq x y z
N GLY A 1 22.98 0.17 -21.08
CA GLY A 1 22.70 -1.22 -20.68
C GLY A 1 23.11 -1.37 -19.25
N HIS A 2 22.15 -1.37 -18.34
CA HIS A 2 22.42 -1.21 -16.91
C HIS A 2 21.76 -2.33 -16.09
N GLU A 3 22.15 -3.58 -16.36
CA GLU A 3 22.00 -4.68 -15.41
C GLU A 3 23.20 -5.65 -15.50
N PRO A 4 23.74 -6.13 -14.36
CA PRO A 4 24.79 -7.13 -14.33
C PRO A 4 24.27 -8.49 -14.80
N ARG A 5 25.02 -9.16 -15.69
CA ARG A 5 24.66 -10.47 -16.28
C ARG A 5 24.65 -11.65 -15.29
N TRP A 6 25.10 -11.41 -14.05
CA TRP A 6 25.32 -12.43 -13.02
C TRP A 6 24.39 -12.30 -11.81
N ALA A 7 23.47 -11.32 -11.79
CA ALA A 7 22.50 -11.17 -10.70
C ALA A 7 21.11 -10.87 -11.27
N ILE A 8 20.10 -11.62 -10.80
CA ILE A 8 18.68 -11.42 -11.12
C ILE A 8 17.97 -10.97 -9.85
N ALA A 9 17.16 -9.92 -9.94
CA ALA A 9 16.26 -9.54 -8.86
C ALA A 9 15.09 -10.54 -8.80
N TYR A 10 15.09 -11.41 -7.78
CA TYR A 10 13.94 -12.26 -7.48
C TYR A 10 12.85 -11.42 -6.81
N LYS A 11 11.84 -11.01 -7.57
CA LYS A 11 10.71 -10.25 -7.03
C LYS A 11 9.73 -11.23 -6.39
N PHE A 12 9.52 -11.12 -5.08
CA PHE A 12 8.39 -11.76 -4.41
C PHE A 12 7.08 -11.27 -5.03
N PRO A 13 6.03 -12.11 -5.09
CA PRO A 13 4.74 -11.69 -5.61
C PRO A 13 4.29 -10.44 -4.86
N ALA A 14 4.05 -9.35 -5.60
CA ALA A 14 3.51 -8.14 -5.01
C ALA A 14 2.14 -8.47 -4.43
N VAL A 15 1.99 -8.39 -3.12
CA VAL A 15 0.70 -8.64 -2.52
C VAL A 15 -0.16 -7.39 -2.68
N GLN A 16 -1.06 -7.44 -3.65
CA GLN A 16 -2.02 -6.39 -3.94
C GLN A 16 -3.42 -6.97 -3.77
N GLY A 17 -4.25 -6.33 -2.95
CA GLY A 17 -5.67 -6.66 -2.80
C GLY A 17 -6.52 -5.51 -3.28
N THR A 18 -7.49 -5.81 -4.15
CA THR A 18 -8.53 -4.85 -4.54
C THR A 18 -9.65 -4.91 -3.51
N THR A 19 -10.06 -3.77 -2.97
CA THR A 19 -11.16 -3.65 -2.01
C THR A 19 -11.96 -2.39 -2.26
N ARG A 20 -13.15 -2.31 -1.67
CA ARG A 20 -14.04 -1.16 -1.78
C ARG A 20 -13.67 -0.10 -0.76
N LEU A 21 -13.63 1.15 -1.21
CA LEU A 21 -13.56 2.33 -0.33
C LEU A 21 -14.93 2.52 0.32
N VAL A 22 -14.98 2.39 1.64
CA VAL A 22 -16.19 2.60 2.45
C VAL A 22 -16.37 4.07 2.74
N ASP A 23 -15.30 4.73 3.20
CA ASP A 23 -15.33 6.13 3.58
C ASP A 23 -13.92 6.76 3.58
N ILE A 24 -13.83 8.08 3.67
CA ILE A 24 -12.58 8.82 3.82
C ILE A 24 -12.62 9.60 5.14
N GLY A 25 -11.81 9.16 6.10
CA GLY A 25 -11.63 9.86 7.37
C GLY A 25 -10.56 10.96 7.25
N ILE A 26 -10.62 11.95 8.13
CA ILE A 26 -9.61 13.00 8.25
C ILE A 26 -8.95 12.91 9.62
N SER A 27 -7.63 12.86 9.66
CA SER A 27 -6.84 12.97 10.89
C SER A 27 -6.17 14.33 10.98
N VAL A 28 -6.25 14.95 12.17
CA VAL A 28 -5.65 16.27 12.41
C VAL A 28 -4.27 16.06 13.05
N GLY A 29 -3.23 16.50 12.35
CA GLY A 29 -1.86 16.47 12.83
C GLY A 29 -1.62 17.51 13.93
N ARG A 30 -0.54 17.33 14.70
CA ARG A 30 -0.15 18.23 15.81
C ARG A 30 0.04 19.69 15.41
N THR A 31 0.28 19.95 14.12
CA THR A 31 0.45 21.28 13.51
C THR A 31 -0.81 21.78 12.79
N GLY A 32 -1.94 21.08 12.91
CA GLY A 32 -3.20 21.42 12.22
C GLY A 32 -3.33 20.88 10.80
N THR A 33 -2.37 20.07 10.33
CA THR A 33 -2.44 19.43 9.00
C THR A 33 -3.57 18.41 8.95
N LEU A 34 -4.44 18.50 7.92
CA LEU A 34 -5.51 17.54 7.68
C LEU A 34 -4.99 16.42 6.76
N ASN A 35 -4.85 15.21 7.30
CA ASN A 35 -4.37 14.05 6.56
C ASN A 35 -5.54 13.10 6.29
N PRO A 36 -5.96 12.95 5.02
CA PRO A 36 -7.01 12.00 4.66
C PRO A 36 -6.49 10.57 4.73
N TYR A 37 -7.34 9.66 5.22
CA TYR A 37 -7.07 8.22 5.18
C TYR A 37 -8.31 7.47 4.69
N ALA A 38 -8.08 6.43 3.91
CA ALA A 38 -9.12 5.59 3.35
C ALA A 38 -9.57 4.53 4.39
N ILE A 39 -10.88 4.41 4.58
CA ILE A 39 -11.50 3.31 5.32
C ILE A 39 -11.99 2.32 4.26
N LEU A 40 -11.42 1.12 4.27
CA LEU A 40 -11.65 0.10 3.26
C LEU A 40 -12.41 -1.09 3.84
N GLU A 41 -13.13 -1.82 3.00
CA GLU A 41 -13.66 -3.13 3.40
C GLU A 41 -12.48 -4.07 3.70
N PRO A 42 -12.58 -4.90 4.76
CA PRO A 42 -11.51 -5.83 5.11
C PRO A 42 -11.14 -6.73 3.92
N VAL A 43 -9.87 -6.67 3.52
CA VAL A 43 -9.32 -7.51 2.45
C VAL A 43 -8.00 -8.10 2.93
N SER A 44 -7.77 -9.36 2.59
CA SER A 44 -6.50 -10.02 2.90
C SER A 44 -5.41 -9.49 1.95
N VAL A 45 -4.57 -8.58 2.45
CA VAL A 45 -3.37 -8.11 1.77
C VAL A 45 -2.16 -8.63 2.54
N GLY A 46 -1.65 -9.77 2.11
CA GLY A 46 -0.50 -10.45 2.71
C GLY A 46 -0.96 -11.75 3.34
N GLY A 47 -1.13 -12.78 2.51
CA GLY A 47 -1.41 -14.13 2.99
C GLY A 47 -0.10 -14.82 3.37
N GLY A 48 0.15 -14.91 4.67
CA GLY A 48 1.18 -15.71 5.33
C GLY A 48 0.83 -15.87 6.80
#